data_AF-A0A9D8RM96-F1
#
_entry.id   AF-A0A9D8RM96-F1
#
_cell.length_a   1.000
_cell.length_b   1.000
_cell.length_c   1.000
_cell.angle_alpha   90.00
_cell.angle_beta   90.00
_cell.angle_gamma   90.00
#
_symmetry.space_group_name_H-M   'P 1'
#
loop_
_entity.id
_entity.type
_entity.pdbx_description
1 polymer ?
#
loop_
_entity_poly.entity_id
_entity_poly.type
_entity_poly.pdbx_seq_one_letter_code
_entity_poly.pdbx_strand_id
1 'polypeptide(L)'
;RRAIARSANTGVSGFITSRGDVLQRMDWDERGVLTDEVELSERLTPYVIYGDWVGRMSLLMSFLGIMYFSAYRIRRRNHLVD
;
A
#
# COMPACT_ATOMS: atom_id res chain seq x y z
N ARG A 1 3.16 -9.82 6.58
CA ARG A 1 4.36 -8.96 6.50
C ARG A 1 5.56 -9.88 6.57
N ARG A 2 6.62 -9.62 5.79
CA ARG A 2 7.79 -10.51 5.67
C ARG A 2 9.05 -9.67 5.70
N ALA A 3 10.12 -10.19 6.29
CA ALA A 3 11.44 -9.59 6.14
C ALA A 3 11.95 -9.78 4.71
N ILE A 4 12.78 -8.86 4.23
CA ILE A 4 13.23 -8.78 2.84
C ILE A 4 14.74 -8.60 2.84
N ALA A 5 15.43 -9.51 2.14
CA ALA A 5 16.83 -9.32 1.74
C ALA A 5 16.84 -8.72 0.32
N ARG A 6 17.45 -7.54 0.17
CA ARG A 6 17.59 -6.87 -1.12
C ARG A 6 19.06 -6.90 -1.54
N SER A 7 19.31 -7.41 -2.75
CA SER A 7 20.62 -7.37 -3.40
C SER A 7 20.55 -6.53 -4.68
N ALA A 8 21.51 -5.64 -4.85
CA ALA A 8 21.67 -4.79 -6.02
C ALA A 8 23.17 -4.63 -6.34
N ASN A 9 23.53 -4.63 -7.62
CA ASN A 9 24.94 -4.64 -8.05
C ASN A 9 25.67 -3.31 -7.77
N THR A 10 25.04 -2.19 -8.11
CA THR A 10 25.54 -0.81 -7.83
C THR A 10 24.59 -0.03 -6.94
N GLY A 11 23.41 -0.60 -6.70
CA GLY A 11 22.37 0.00 -5.88
C GLY A 11 22.49 -0.40 -4.42
N VAL A 12 21.59 0.18 -3.63
CA VAL A 12 21.48 -0.09 -2.20
C VAL A 12 21.09 -1.55 -1.97
N SER A 13 22.03 -2.31 -1.42
CA SER A 13 21.82 -3.67 -0.89
C SER A 13 21.58 -3.60 0.62
N GLY A 14 20.80 -4.52 1.17
CA GLY A 14 20.56 -4.54 2.62
C GLY A 14 19.39 -5.42 3.06
N PHE A 15 19.18 -5.45 4.37
CA PHE A 15 18.13 -6.25 5.02
C PHE A 15 17.06 -5.33 5.62
N ILE A 16 15.80 -5.69 5.37
CA ILE A 16 14.63 -4.95 5.83
C ILE A 16 13.76 -5.89 6.67
N THR A 17 13.40 -5.47 7.89
CA THR A 17 12.57 -6.26 8.79
C THR A 17 11.13 -6.36 8.27
N SER A 18 10.35 -7.28 8.84
CA SER A 18 8.91 -7.39 8.55
C SER A 18 8.11 -6.13 8.91
N ARG A 19 8.68 -5.22 9.70
CA ARG A 19 8.05 -3.93 10.04
C ARG A 19 8.40 -2.82 9.05
N GLY A 20 9.47 -2.99 8.27
CA GLY A 20 9.99 -1.98 7.34
C GLY A 20 11.23 -1.25 7.87
N ASP A 21 11.77 -1.67 9.01
CA ASP A 21 13.02 -1.11 9.54
C ASP A 21 14.21 -1.64 8.74
N VAL A 22 15.19 -0.79 8.45
CA VAL A 22 16.42 -1.18 7.75
C VAL A 22 17.47 -1.58 8.80
N LEU A 23 17.92 -2.83 8.76
CA LEU A 23 18.92 -3.36 9.71
C LEU A 23 20.32 -2.96 9.28
N GLN A 24 20.80 -3.56 8.19
CA GLN A 24 22.08 -3.24 7.58
C GLN A 24 21.89 -2.88 6.11
N ARG A 25 22.72 -1.96 5.63
CA ARG A 25 22.65 -1.41 4.29
C ARG A 25 24.04 -1.10 3.75
N MET A 26 24.26 -1.41 2.47
CA MET A 26 25.38 -0.92 1.67
C MET A 26 24.97 0.35 0.94
N ASP A 27 25.86 1.33 0.87
CA ASP A 27 25.61 2.51 0.08
C ASP A 27 25.89 2.29 -1.41
N TRP A 28 25.50 3.29 -2.20
CA TRP A 28 25.56 3.22 -3.64
C TRP A 28 27.01 3.12 -4.12
N ASP A 29 27.26 2.21 -5.07
CA ASP A 29 28.58 1.96 -5.67
C ASP A 29 29.67 1.53 -4.67
N GLU A 30 29.26 1.00 -3.52
CA GLU A 30 30.17 0.42 -2.54
C GLU A 30 30.33 -1.09 -2.77
N ARG A 31 31.57 -1.58 -2.71
CA ARG A 31 31.85 -3.02 -2.80
C ARG A 31 31.99 -3.63 -1.41
N GLY A 32 31.15 -4.61 -1.10
CA GLY A 32 31.31 -5.43 0.08
C GLY A 32 30.31 -6.57 0.14
N VAL A 33 30.25 -7.20 1.31
CA VAL A 33 29.36 -8.32 1.60
C VAL A 33 28.59 -7.99 2.87
N LEU A 34 27.27 -8.26 2.87
CA LEU A 34 26.43 -8.18 4.06
C LEU A 34 25.89 -9.56 4.41
N THR A 35 26.03 -9.92 5.67
CA THR A 35 25.52 -11.18 6.24
C THR A 35 24.72 -10.82 7.49
N ASP A 36 23.45 -11.21 7.51
CA ASP A 36 22.56 -10.98 8.64
C ASP A 36 21.52 -12.11 8.73
N GLU A 37 20.95 -12.29 9.92
CA GLU A 37 19.88 -13.27 10.15
C GLU A 37 18.51 -12.67 9.79
N VAL A 38 17.74 -13.39 8.96
CA VAL A 38 16.44 -12.92 8.48
C VAL A 38 15.32 -13.75 9.08
N GLU A 39 14.42 -13.09 9.81
CA GLU A 39 13.23 -13.74 10.37
C GLU A 39 12.24 -14.16 9.27
N LEU A 40 11.95 -15.46 9.20
CA LEU A 40 10.94 -16.03 8.32
C LEU A 40 9.57 -16.01 9.01
N SER A 41 8.58 -15.42 8.33
CA SER A 41 7.19 -15.40 8.81
C SER A 41 6.23 -15.90 7.72
N GLU A 42 5.41 -16.87 8.08
CA GLU A 42 4.36 -17.42 7.21
C GLU A 42 2.99 -16.79 7.44
N ARG A 43 2.88 -15.86 8.40
CA ARG A 43 1.59 -15.25 8.76
C ARG A 43 1.06 -14.38 7.61
N LEU A 44 -0.13 -14.73 7.13
CA LEU A 44 -0.90 -13.93 6.18
C LEU A 44 -1.49 -12.71 6.86
N THR A 45 -1.35 -11.54 6.23
CA THR A 45 -1.96 -10.29 6.72
C THR A 45 -3.31 -10.05 6.05
N PRO A 46 -4.23 -9.30 6.68
CA PRO A 46 -5.52 -8.97 6.09
C PRO A 46 -5.42 -8.39 4.67
N TYR A 47 -4.42 -7.55 4.41
CA TYR A 47 -4.17 -7.01 3.06
C TYR A 47 -3.80 -8.09 2.03
N VAL A 48 -3.11 -9.16 2.42
CA VAL A 48 -2.80 -10.27 1.50
C VAL A 48 -4.03 -11.13 1.23
N ILE A 49 -4.92 -11.26 2.21
CA ILE A 49 -6.15 -12.07 2.11
C ILE A 49 -7.23 -11.34 1.30
N TYR A 50 -7.49 -10.07 1.61
CA TYR A 50 -8.55 -9.29 1.00
C TYR A 50 -8.07 -8.43 -0.18
N GLY A 51 -6.77 -8.14 -0.27
CA GLY A 51 -6.21 -7.30 -1.32
C GLY A 51 -6.84 -5.90 -1.35
N ASP A 52 -6.95 -5.36 -2.56
CA ASP A 52 -7.51 -4.04 -2.81
C ASP A 52 -9.06 -4.01 -2.83
N TRP A 53 -9.74 -5.12 -2.51
CA TRP A 53 -11.20 -5.19 -2.53
C TRP A 53 -11.85 -4.16 -1.61
N VAL A 54 -11.29 -3.96 -0.41
CA VAL A 54 -11.80 -2.96 0.55
C VAL A 54 -11.73 -1.55 -0.06
N GLY A 55 -10.62 -1.22 -0.73
CA GLY A 55 -10.45 0.06 -1.41
C GLY A 55 -11.40 0.23 -2.60
N ARG A 56 -11.56 -0.82 -3.42
CA ARG A 56 -12.48 -0.80 -4.57
C ARG A 56 -13.94 -0.63 -4.15
N MET A 57 -14.37 -1.29 -3.07
CA MET A 57 -15.72 -1.13 -2.53
C MET A 57 -15.95 0.25 -1.94
N SER A 58 -14.98 0.81 -1.22
CA SER A 58 -15.06 2.19 -0.71
C SER A 58 -15.19 3.22 -1.84
N LEU A 59 -14.45 3.02 -2.93
CA LEU A 59 -14.50 3.90 -4.10
C LEU A 59 -15.86 3.84 -4.80
N LEU A 60 -16.40 2.63 -4.99
CA LEU A 60 -17.75 2.45 -5.55
C LEU A 60 -18.82 3.16 -4.70
N MET A 61 -18.79 2.97 -3.37
CA MET A 61 -19.77 3.58 -2.47
C MET A 61 -19.67 5.10 -2.46
N SER A 62 -18.45 5.63 -2.46
CA SER A 62 -18.20 7.08 -2.54
C SER A 62 -18.72 7.66 -3.86
N PHE A 63 -18.46 6.98 -4.97
CA PHE A 63 -18.95 7.38 -6.29
C PHE A 63 -20.47 7.40 -6.37
N LEU A 64 -21.15 6.34 -5.89
CA LEU A 64 -22.60 6.27 -5.82
C LEU A 64 -23.17 7.39 -4.93
N GLY A 65 -22.55 7.66 -3.78
CA GLY A 65 -22.96 8.72 -2.87
C GLY A 65 -22.88 10.12 -3.50
N ILE A 66 -21.79 10.41 -4.22
CA ILE A 66 -21.62 11.67 -4.96
C ILE A 66 -22.66 11.78 -6.09
N MET A 67 -22.88 10.69 -6.82
CA MET A 67 -23.87 10.66 -7.90
C MET A 67 -25.29 10.91 -7.36
N TYR A 68 -25.66 10.27 -6.24
CA TYR A 68 -26.94 10.52 -5.58
C TYR A 68 -27.07 11.96 -5.07
N PHE A 69 -26.04 12.47 -4.38
CA PHE A 69 -26.03 13.83 -3.85
C PHE A 69 -26.16 14.89 -4.95
N SER A 70 -25.44 14.71 -6.06
CA SER A 70 -25.53 15.61 -7.22
C SER A 70 -26.92 15.57 -7.86
N ALA A 71 -27.50 14.39 -8.07
CA ALA A 71 -28.86 14.24 -8.59
C ALA A 71 -29.90 14.88 -7.65
N TYR A 72 -29.77 14.66 -6.34
CA TYR A 72 -30.62 15.28 -5.33
C TYR A 72 -30.52 16.82 -5.37
N ARG A 73 -29.30 17.36 -5.46
CA ARG A 73 -29.05 18.80 -5.54
C ARG A 73 -29.66 19.42 -6.81
N ILE A 74 -29.56 18.74 -7.95
CA ILE A 74 -30.17 19.19 -9.21
C ILE A 74 -31.70 19.19 -9.10
N ARG A 75 -32.30 18.11 -8.59
CA ARG A 75 -33.76 18.01 -8.43
C ARG A 75 -34.31 19.09 -7.49
N ARG A 76 -33.58 19.41 -6.41
CA ARG A 76 -33.97 20.47 -5.46
C ARG A 76 -33.91 21.88 -6.09
N ARG A 77 -33.05 22.12 -7.08
CA ARG A 77 -33.01 23.39 -7.83
C ARG A 77 -34.21 23.54 -8.77
N ASN A 78 -34.67 22.47 -9.39
CA ASN A 78 -35.78 22.53 -10.35
C ASN A 78 -37.14 22.82 -9.66
N HIS A 79 -37.36 22.31 -8.44
CA HIS A 79 -38.60 22.55 -7.68
C HIS A 79 -38.75 24.00 -7.16
N LEU A 80 -37.73 24.86 -7.31
CA LEU A 80 -37.80 26.29 -6.94
C LEU A 80 -38.10 27.19 -8.15
N VAL A 81 -38.26 26.61 -9.35
CA VAL A 81 -38.51 27.33 -10.61
C VAL A 81 -39.96 27.15 -11.10
N ASP A 82 -40.75 26.30 -10.43
CA ASP A 82 -42.20 26.19 -10.58
C ASP A 82 -42.92 27.02 -9.50
#